data_AF-A0A2P4QBX5-F1
#
_entry.id   AF-A0A2P4QBX5-F1
#
_cell.length_a   1.000
_cell.length_b   1.000
_cell.length_c   1.000
_cell.angle_alpha   90.00
_cell.angle_beta   90.00
_cell.angle_gamma   90.00
#
_symmetry.space_group_name_H-M   'P 1'
#
loop_
_entity.id
_entity.type
_entity.pdbx_description
1 polymer ?
#
loop_
_entity_poly.entity_id
_entity_poly.type
_entity_poly.pdbx_seq_one_letter_code
_entity_poly.pdbx_strand_id
1 'polypeptide(L)'
;LYSKGRVLGYKRSKTNQSPNTSLIKIEGVTTKADTQFYLGKRVAYVYRAKRVKNGSKIRVIWGRVSRPHGNGGVVKAKFRKNLPPKIFGASVRIVSNLKNNFHVY
;
A
#
# COMPACT_ATOMS: atom_id res chain seq x y z
N LEU A 1 -4.96 -7.17 13.09
CA LEU A 1 -4.62 -8.06 11.95
C LEU A 1 -4.36 -7.22 10.69
N TYR A 2 -3.69 -7.75 9.66
CA TYR A 2 -3.47 -7.04 8.38
C TYR A 2 -3.76 -7.96 7.19
N SER A 3 -4.18 -7.38 6.07
CA SER A 3 -4.22 -8.08 4.78
C SER A 3 -2.88 -7.93 4.08
N LYS A 4 -2.37 -9.02 3.48
CA LYS A 4 -1.12 -9.00 2.74
C LYS A 4 -1.34 -8.47 1.33
N GLY A 5 -0.37 -7.73 0.83
CA GLY A 5 -0.34 -7.27 -0.55
C GLY A 5 1.07 -7.23 -1.11
N ARG A 6 1.19 -7.01 -2.42
CA ARG A 6 2.47 -6.90 -3.13
C ARG A 6 2.53 -5.61 -3.93
N VAL A 7 3.68 -4.95 -3.89
CA VAL A 7 3.94 -3.75 -4.70
C VAL A 7 4.22 -4.20 -6.13
N LEU A 8 3.39 -3.79 -7.09
CA LEU A 8 3.60 -4.13 -8.49
C LEU A 8 4.59 -3.19 -9.17
N GLY A 9 4.54 -1.90 -8.80
CA GLY A 9 5.29 -0.85 -9.46
C GLY A 9 4.71 0.52 -9.17
N TYR A 10 5.15 1.52 -9.93
CA TYR A 10 4.50 2.82 -9.96
C TYR A 10 3.36 2.86 -10.98
N LYS A 11 2.49 3.87 -10.84
CA LYS A 11 1.61 4.29 -11.95
C LYS A 11 2.51 4.61 -13.15
N ARG A 12 2.22 4.04 -14.32
CA ARG A 12 3.05 4.22 -15.51
C ARG A 12 2.21 4.32 -16.78
N SER A 13 2.77 4.96 -17.81
CA SER A 13 2.41 4.77 -19.21
C SER A 13 3.35 3.73 -19.84
N LYS A 14 3.30 3.58 -21.17
CA LYS A 14 4.23 2.71 -21.91
C LYS A 14 5.70 3.11 -21.63
N THR A 15 5.98 4.40 -21.67
CA THR A 15 7.33 4.98 -21.57
C THR A 15 7.66 5.62 -20.23
N ASN A 16 6.67 6.21 -19.54
CA ASN A 16 6.92 7.05 -18.35
C ASN A 16 6.40 6.40 -17.07
N GLN A 17 7.06 6.66 -15.94
CA GLN A 17 6.63 6.23 -14.60
C GLN A 17 6.37 7.44 -13.70
N SER A 18 5.42 7.31 -12.78
CA SER A 18 5.03 8.35 -11.82
C SER A 18 5.19 7.81 -10.38
N PRO A 19 6.38 8.00 -9.77
CA PRO A 19 6.73 7.43 -8.46
C PRO A 19 5.83 7.86 -7.29
N ASN A 20 5.11 8.97 -7.45
CA ASN A 20 4.17 9.50 -6.45
C ASN A 20 2.95 8.61 -6.21
N THR A 21 2.73 7.59 -7.04
CA THR A 21 1.63 6.63 -6.86
C THR A 21 2.13 5.22 -7.11
N SER A 22 1.96 4.35 -6.13
CA SER A 22 2.31 2.94 -6.22
C SER A 22 1.08 2.09 -6.50
N LEU A 23 1.26 1.05 -7.30
CA LEU A 23 0.25 0.02 -7.57
C LEU A 23 0.47 -1.15 -6.61
N ILE A 24 -0.60 -1.57 -5.94
CA ILE A 24 -0.56 -2.65 -4.94
C ILE A 24 -1.63 -3.68 -5.30
N LYS A 25 -1.22 -4.94 -5.40
CA LYS A 25 -2.14 -6.09 -5.49
C LYS A 25 -2.38 -6.62 -4.09
N ILE A 26 -3.64 -6.67 -3.67
CA ILE A 26 -4.03 -7.24 -2.37
C ILE A 26 -4.32 -8.73 -2.60
N GLU A 27 -3.82 -9.58 -1.70
CA GLU A 27 -4.07 -11.03 -1.76
C GLU A 27 -5.57 -11.30 -1.56
N GLY A 28 -6.14 -12.20 -2.37
CA GLY A 28 -7.57 -12.54 -2.32
C GLY A 28 -8.52 -11.53 -2.98
N VAL A 29 -8.05 -10.36 -3.42
CA VAL A 29 -8.89 -9.33 -4.06
C VAL A 29 -8.76 -9.42 -5.57
N THR A 30 -9.81 -9.84 -6.26
CA THR A 30 -9.79 -10.09 -7.71
C THR A 30 -10.62 -9.08 -8.49
N THR A 31 -11.68 -8.52 -7.92
CA THR A 31 -12.56 -7.57 -8.60
C THR A 31 -12.35 -6.13 -8.15
N LYS A 32 -12.83 -5.16 -8.94
CA LYS A 32 -12.85 -3.75 -8.56
C LYS A 32 -13.77 -3.51 -7.36
N ALA A 33 -14.91 -4.20 -7.27
CA ALA A 33 -15.87 -4.04 -6.18
C ALA A 33 -15.22 -4.38 -4.82
N ASP A 34 -14.47 -5.48 -4.77
CA ASP A 34 -13.79 -5.94 -3.55
C ASP A 34 -12.75 -4.94 -3.03
N THR A 35 -12.16 -4.12 -3.92
CA THR A 35 -11.19 -3.09 -3.52
C THR A 35 -11.82 -1.98 -2.69
N GLN A 36 -13.13 -1.76 -2.79
CA GLN A 36 -13.84 -0.68 -2.11
C GLN A 36 -13.67 -0.78 -0.60
N PHE A 37 -13.68 -2.00 -0.06
CA PHE A 37 -13.42 -2.26 1.35
C PHE A 37 -12.09 -1.68 1.82
N TYR A 38 -11.06 -1.67 0.97
CA TYR A 38 -9.70 -1.29 1.35
C TYR A 38 -9.39 0.20 1.20
N LEU A 39 -10.29 0.99 0.62
CA LEU A 39 -10.06 2.41 0.41
C LEU A 39 -9.86 3.16 1.74
N GLY A 40 -8.92 4.11 1.74
CA GLY A 40 -8.58 4.90 2.93
C GLY A 40 -7.78 4.16 4.00
N LYS A 41 -7.70 2.83 3.97
CA LYS A 41 -6.92 2.02 4.92
C LYS A 41 -5.43 2.33 4.81
N ARG A 42 -4.73 2.22 5.95
CA ARG A 42 -3.28 2.46 6.03
C ARG A 42 -2.51 1.29 5.44
N VAL A 43 -1.43 1.61 4.73
CA VAL A 43 -0.50 0.63 4.16
C VAL A 43 0.88 0.85 4.78
N ALA A 44 1.52 -0.24 5.18
CA ALA A 44 2.87 -0.25 5.73
C ALA A 44 3.79 -1.06 4.84
N TYR A 45 4.88 -0.46 4.40
CA TYR A 45 6.06 -1.18 3.92
C TYR A 45 7.07 -1.27 5.06
N VAL A 46 7.31 -2.49 5.54
CA VAL A 46 8.22 -2.76 6.66
C VAL A 46 9.53 -3.31 6.08
N TYR A 47 10.66 -2.73 6.48
CA TYR A 47 11.97 -3.17 6.03
C TYR A 47 13.01 -3.10 7.16
N ARG A 48 14.12 -3.82 6.99
CA ARG A 48 15.23 -3.84 7.95
C ARG A 48 16.40 -3.01 7.41
N ALA A 49 17.03 -2.24 8.28
CA ALA A 49 18.23 -1.46 7.96
C ALA A 49 19.40 -1.86 8.88
N LYS A 50 20.64 -1.59 8.46
CA LYS A 50 21.84 -1.92 9.25
C LYS A 50 21.91 -1.11 10.57
N ARG A 51 21.68 0.20 10.49
CA ARG A 51 21.73 1.13 11.64
C ARG A 51 20.44 1.11 12.45
N VAL A 52 20.57 0.91 13.76
CA VAL A 52 19.52 1.04 14.75
C VAL A 52 19.03 2.49 14.80
N LYS A 53 17.71 2.68 14.75
CA LYS A 53 17.04 3.96 15.02
C LYS A 53 15.92 3.71 16.01
N ASN A 54 15.83 4.52 17.06
CA ASN A 54 14.80 4.42 18.11
C ASN A 54 14.69 2.99 18.67
N GLY A 55 15.83 2.37 19.01
CA GLY A 55 15.87 1.02 19.59
C GLY A 55 15.64 -0.15 18.62
N SER A 56 15.37 0.09 17.32
CA SER A 56 15.12 -1.00 16.35
C SER A 56 15.87 -0.83 15.03
N LYS A 57 16.20 -1.97 14.40
CA LYS A 57 16.66 -2.03 13.00
C LYS A 57 15.48 -2.03 12.00
N ILE A 58 14.25 -2.14 12.49
CA ILE A 58 13.03 -2.18 11.67
C ILE A 58 12.58 -0.75 11.39
N ARG A 59 12.20 -0.50 10.14
CA ARG A 59 11.69 0.79 9.67
C ARG A 59 10.42 0.58 8.87
N VAL A 60 9.56 1.59 8.89
CA VAL A 60 8.27 1.54 8.20
C VAL A 60 8.10 2.76 7.33
N ILE A 61 7.68 2.55 6.08
CA ILE A 61 7.15 3.60 5.21
C ILE A 61 5.64 3.48 5.23
N TRP A 62 4.98 4.51 5.74
CA TRP A 62 3.53 4.57 5.82
C TRP A 62 2.92 5.22 4.57
N GLY A 63 1.78 4.67 4.16
CA GLY A 63 0.93 5.20 3.12
C GLY A 63 -0.54 4.89 3.38
N ARG A 64 -1.38 5.22 2.40
CA ARG A 64 -2.82 4.93 2.42
C ARG A 64 -3.27 4.45 1.04
N VAL A 65 -4.24 3.55 1.03
CA VAL A 65 -4.95 3.15 -0.19
C VAL A 65 -5.82 4.33 -0.64
N SER A 66 -5.71 4.71 -1.90
CA SER A 66 -6.39 5.89 -2.45
C SER A 66 -7.61 5.53 -3.30
N ARG A 67 -7.46 4.67 -4.31
CA ARG A 67 -8.52 4.32 -5.27
C ARG A 67 -8.23 3.01 -5.99
N PRO A 68 -9.26 2.33 -6.55
CA PRO A 68 -9.06 1.18 -7.43
C PRO A 68 -8.20 1.48 -8.66
N HIS A 69 -7.62 0.44 -9.24
CA HIS A 69 -6.88 0.46 -10.48
C HIS A 69 -7.22 -0.74 -11.37
N GLY A 70 -7.78 -0.46 -12.55
CA GLY A 70 -8.26 -1.49 -13.46
C GLY A 70 -9.39 -2.32 -12.85
N ASN A 71 -9.63 -3.50 -13.42
CA ASN A 71 -10.71 -4.40 -13.01
C ASN A 71 -10.22 -5.55 -12.11
N GLY A 72 -8.92 -5.84 -12.12
CA GLY A 72 -8.31 -7.01 -11.47
C GLY A 72 -7.92 -6.84 -9.99
N GLY A 73 -8.66 -6.06 -9.20
CA GLY A 73 -8.43 -5.96 -7.75
C GLY A 73 -7.12 -5.27 -7.34
N VAL A 74 -6.51 -4.46 -8.20
CA VAL A 74 -5.33 -3.66 -7.90
C VAL A 74 -5.77 -2.31 -7.35
N VAL A 75 -4.99 -1.75 -6.42
CA VAL A 75 -5.25 -0.41 -5.85
C VAL A 75 -4.07 0.52 -6.05
N LYS A 76 -4.36 1.82 -6.15
CA LYS A 76 -3.37 2.89 -6.06
C LYS A 76 -3.17 3.27 -4.60
N ALA A 77 -1.92 3.35 -4.17
CA ALA A 77 -1.55 3.86 -2.86
C ALA A 77 -0.62 5.06 -2.96
N LYS A 78 -0.77 5.99 -2.02
CA LYS A 78 0.16 7.11 -1.82
C LYS A 78 0.89 6.89 -0.50
N PHE A 79 2.22 6.97 -0.54
CA PHE A 79 3.08 6.87 0.63
C PHE A 79 3.60 8.25 1.02
N ARG A 80 3.88 8.46 2.31
CA ARG A 80 4.46 9.73 2.81
C ARG A 80 5.82 10.02 2.16
N LYS A 81 6.59 8.97 1.92
CA LYS A 81 7.78 8.99 1.07
C LYS A 81 7.57 7.98 -0.03
N ASN A 82 7.90 8.33 -1.26
CA ASN A 82 7.79 7.42 -2.39
C ASN A 82 8.56 6.13 -2.08
N LEU A 83 7.96 4.99 -2.43
CA LEU A 83 8.62 3.70 -2.29
C LEU A 83 9.85 3.65 -3.21
N PRO A 84 10.96 3.00 -2.83
CA PRO A 84 12.08 2.78 -3.75
C PRO A 84 11.74 1.76 -4.83
N PRO A 85 12.26 1.86 -6.07
CA PRO A 85 11.90 0.93 -7.15
C PRO A 85 12.41 -0.49 -6.92
N LYS A 86 13.49 -0.65 -6.14
CA LYS A 86 14.05 -1.97 -5.75
C LYS A 86 13.06 -2.86 -5.01
N ILE A 87 11.96 -2.30 -4.48
CA ILE A 87 10.99 -3.03 -3.66
C ILE A 87 9.78 -3.52 -4.45
N PHE A 88 9.79 -3.42 -5.78
CA PHE A 88 8.75 -4.05 -6.60
C PHE A 88 8.79 -5.57 -6.40
N GLY A 89 7.61 -6.19 -6.29
CA GLY A 89 7.42 -7.58 -5.88
C GLY A 89 7.42 -7.81 -4.35
N ALA A 90 7.89 -6.85 -3.56
CA ALA A 90 7.95 -6.96 -2.11
C ALA A 90 6.56 -6.90 -1.46
N SER A 91 6.45 -7.52 -0.29
CA SER A 91 5.22 -7.54 0.48
C SER A 91 4.97 -6.22 1.22
N VAL A 92 3.72 -5.80 1.26
CA VAL A 92 3.21 -4.72 2.10
C VAL A 92 2.06 -5.22 2.97
N ARG A 93 1.81 -4.50 4.06
CA ARG A 93 0.75 -4.82 5.02
C ARG A 93 -0.34 -3.75 4.93
N ILE A 94 -1.55 -4.13 4.57
CA ILE A 94 -2.73 -3.26 4.60
C ILE A 94 -3.38 -3.46 5.95
N VAL A 95 -3.31 -2.45 6.81
CA VAL A 95 -3.75 -2.54 8.20
C VAL A 95 -5.27 -2.41 8.24
N SER A 96 -5.93 -3.35 8.93
CA SER A 96 -7.36 -3.19 9.23
C SER A 96 -7.51 -2.08 10.28
N ASN A 97 -8.19 -0.99 9.92
CA ASN A 97 -8.65 -0.07 10.95
C ASN A 97 -9.85 -0.72 11.65
N LEU A 98 -9.75 -0.95 12.95
CA LEU A 98 -10.85 -1.38 13.83
C LEU A 98 -11.79 -0.22 14.22
N LYS A 99 -11.74 0.92 13.52
CA LYS A 99 -12.66 2.03 13.75
C LYS A 99 -13.47 2.24 12.49
N ASN A 100 -14.64 1.62 12.46
CA ASN A 100 -15.78 2.15 11.74
C ASN A 100 -15.97 3.58 12.26
N ASN A 101 -15.98 4.57 11.37
CA ASN A 101 -16.47 5.91 11.71
C ASN A 101 -17.99 5.83 11.89
N PHE A 102 -18.43 5.16 12.96
CA PHE A 102 -19.71 5.47 13.56
C PHE A 102 -19.49 6.73 14.41
N HIS A 103 -20.32 7.74 14.12
CA HIS A 103 -20.50 9.00 14.83
C HIS A 103 -19.54 10.13 14.44
N VAL A 104 -20.05 11.04 13.61
CA VAL A 104 -20.39 12.39 14.08
C VAL A 104 -21.73 12.75 13.42
N TYR A 105 -22.78 12.90 14.24
CA TYR A 105 -23.99 13.67 13.91
C TYR A 105 -23.61 15.14 13.88
#